data_AF-A0A2E0AIG8-F1
#
_entry.id   AF-A0A2E0AIG8-F1
#
_cell.length_a   1.000
_cell.length_b   1.000
_cell.length_c   1.000
_cell.angle_alpha   90.00
_cell.angle_beta   90.00
_cell.angle_gamma   90.00
#
_symmetry.space_group_name_H-M   'P 1'
#
loop_
_entity.id
_entity.type
_entity.pdbx_description
1 polymer ?
#
loop_
_entity_poly.entity_id
_entity_poly.type
_entity_poly.pdbx_seq_one_letter_code
_entity_poly.pdbx_strand_id
1 'polypeptide(L)'
;MKLTRRQVLRASAFIAGFLLASDPLRVKARPAKYSQVKFNPKEQRSLAVIGAGISGLCSAYLAAQAGFRVVVLEADQRYGGRSLTLRPSDSSYRDWWFKTYNPERLFEEMYVTTKQEASDSPAPAPEVANFDISKRQDNDKPVELYLNLGPGRIASIDTSLLSLCDELDVPLEPYIFKANNNLLSTEKFNNGEPVRWQEVHYSLIAELAELLDNAVREGLILKGYDQQRVLSILKHFGNLNSQGKTPEHLSVVGYVRDRGGWRTPWKVQQPLSLQEVINGEFVLPGKEPSMSFQSFLYLSNSIDWQPTLLQPVGGMDRIWQKLLLRPIPQQALLEPQRTRASRKTLVGDLVKLRSPVQSILNTPSGVRIEVAGRDQPLLVDACIVTVAPPLLGGTSSAQLTGESHSQRAIPAHMQIQTNLPDPIKTALSSVVMASAIKVGVQAKRRFWEEDNDIYGGISWTSQISRQIWYPSDSFMESTGVLTTAYNAGEEATEFGNFNREQRIEASAKGCETLHRTFRNNVHLNRSISIAWQHMPWQVGGFAADTFETQPEVYEAITDWPQGGILLAGDSASQMPGWQEGGVSAAQLAIRALVEGRRSNDPALYRS
;
A
#
# COMPACT_ATOMS: atom_id res chain seq x y z
N MET A 1 -27.97 28.78 -47.81
CA MET A 1 -28.87 29.35 -46.80
C MET A 1 -28.03 30.19 -45.83
N LYS A 2 -28.16 31.53 -45.83
CA LYS A 2 -27.35 32.42 -44.97
C LYS A 2 -27.98 32.50 -43.57
N LEU A 3 -27.29 31.98 -42.56
CA LEU A 3 -27.72 32.06 -41.16
C LEU A 3 -27.72 33.53 -40.71
N THR A 4 -28.81 33.95 -40.06
CA THR A 4 -28.98 35.33 -39.58
C THR A 4 -28.27 35.52 -38.23
N ARG A 5 -27.83 36.75 -37.93
CA ARG A 5 -27.15 37.12 -36.66
C ARG A 5 -27.96 36.72 -35.41
N ARG A 6 -29.28 36.67 -35.52
CA ARG A 6 -30.22 36.23 -34.46
C ARG A 6 -30.23 34.71 -34.25
N GLN A 7 -30.03 33.93 -35.31
CA GLN A 7 -29.88 32.47 -35.24
C GLN A 7 -28.53 32.08 -34.64
N VAL A 8 -27.47 32.83 -34.95
CA VAL A 8 -26.15 32.66 -34.32
C VAL A 8 -26.24 32.93 -32.81
N LEU A 9 -26.84 34.04 -32.39
CA LEU A 9 -26.98 34.37 -30.96
C LEU A 9 -27.84 33.39 -30.16
N ARG A 10 -28.90 32.81 -30.77
CA ARG A 10 -29.69 31.74 -30.14
C ARG A 10 -28.91 30.43 -30.02
N ALA A 11 -28.09 30.09 -31.01
CA ALA A 11 -27.20 28.94 -30.94
C ALA A 11 -26.10 29.14 -29.88
N SER A 12 -25.56 30.36 -29.73
CA SER A 12 -24.58 30.70 -28.69
C SER A 12 -25.16 30.62 -27.28
N ALA A 13 -26.41 31.07 -27.08
CA ALA A 13 -27.09 30.96 -25.79
C ALA A 13 -27.42 29.51 -25.40
N PHE A 14 -27.72 28.65 -26.39
CA PHE A 14 -27.93 27.22 -26.16
C PHE A 14 -26.63 26.48 -25.81
N ILE A 15 -25.50 26.87 -26.41
CA ILE A 15 -24.16 26.32 -26.12
C ILE A 15 -23.63 26.81 -24.76
N ALA A 16 -23.87 28.08 -24.40
CA ALA A 16 -23.48 28.61 -23.08
C ALA A 16 -24.31 28.01 -21.93
N GLY A 17 -25.60 27.72 -22.17
CA GLY A 17 -26.45 26.98 -21.22
C GLY A 17 -26.02 25.52 -21.04
N PHE A 18 -25.53 24.86 -22.08
CA PHE A 18 -25.03 23.48 -22.01
C PHE A 18 -23.66 23.38 -21.30
N LEU A 19 -22.82 24.41 -21.40
CA LEU A 19 -21.51 24.48 -20.72
C LEU A 19 -21.61 24.86 -19.24
N LEU A 20 -22.72 25.47 -18.80
CA LEU A 20 -22.98 25.81 -17.40
C LEU A 20 -23.90 24.81 -16.68
N ALA A 21 -24.49 23.86 -17.41
CA ALA A 21 -25.36 22.81 -16.87
C ALA A 21 -24.84 21.39 -17.12
N SER A 22 -23.56 21.23 -17.46
CA SER A 22 -22.87 19.95 -17.30
C SER A 22 -22.48 19.79 -15.83
N ASP A 23 -23.47 19.59 -14.96
CA ASP A 23 -23.23 18.58 -13.93
C ASP A 23 -23.01 17.31 -14.76
N PRO A 24 -21.78 16.74 -14.82
CA PRO A 24 -21.65 15.46 -15.47
C PRO A 24 -22.71 14.59 -14.81
N LEU A 25 -23.50 13.88 -15.61
CA LEU A 25 -24.23 12.72 -15.13
C LEU A 25 -23.16 11.79 -14.55
N ARG A 26 -22.74 12.07 -13.32
CA ARG A 26 -22.14 11.13 -12.39
C ARG A 26 -23.25 10.12 -12.28
N VAL A 27 -23.12 9.05 -13.05
CA VAL A 27 -23.64 7.76 -12.63
C VAL A 27 -22.99 7.53 -11.28
N LYS A 28 -23.59 8.09 -10.23
CA LYS A 28 -23.36 7.69 -8.86
C LYS A 28 -24.01 6.32 -8.77
N ALA A 29 -23.34 5.31 -9.33
CA ALA A 29 -23.17 4.11 -8.53
C ALA A 29 -22.37 4.60 -7.32
N ARG A 30 -23.07 5.19 -6.33
CA ARG A 30 -22.46 5.44 -5.03
C ARG A 30 -21.97 4.06 -4.61
N PRO A 31 -20.68 3.87 -4.32
CA PRO A 31 -20.27 2.65 -3.63
C PRO A 31 -21.19 2.49 -2.42
N ALA A 32 -21.59 1.25 -2.14
CA ALA A 32 -22.43 0.99 -0.98
C ALA A 32 -21.74 1.60 0.26
N LYS A 33 -22.50 2.20 1.18
CA LYS A 33 -21.89 2.79 2.38
C LYS A 33 -21.03 1.74 3.08
N TYR A 34 -19.85 2.13 3.57
CA TYR A 34 -18.97 1.22 4.29
C TYR A 34 -19.63 0.74 5.59
N SER A 35 -20.19 1.67 6.37
CA SER A 35 -21.03 1.33 7.51
C SER A 35 -22.43 0.96 6.99
N GLN A 36 -22.75 -0.34 7.00
CA GLN A 36 -24.10 -0.85 6.78
C GLN A 36 -24.78 -1.30 8.07
N VAL A 37 -24.10 -1.14 9.21
CA VAL A 37 -24.59 -1.60 10.50
C VAL A 37 -25.69 -0.67 11.02
N LYS A 38 -26.82 -1.26 11.42
CA LYS A 38 -27.93 -0.52 12.02
C LYS A 38 -27.65 -0.24 13.49
N PHE A 39 -27.68 1.03 13.89
CA PHE A 39 -27.53 1.42 15.29
C PHE A 39 -28.65 0.83 16.16
N ASN A 40 -28.26 0.17 17.25
CA ASN A 40 -29.15 -0.34 18.27
C ASN A 40 -28.90 0.40 19.60
N PRO A 41 -29.77 1.34 20.02
CA PRO A 41 -29.59 2.06 21.29
C PRO A 41 -29.71 1.15 22.52
N LYS A 42 -30.27 -0.04 22.38
CA LYS A 42 -30.40 -1.03 23.46
C LYS A 42 -29.19 -1.97 23.54
N GLU A 43 -28.26 -1.88 22.60
CA GLU A 43 -27.00 -2.60 22.70
C GLU A 43 -26.22 -2.07 23.91
N GLN A 44 -25.82 -2.98 24.79
CA GLN A 44 -25.08 -2.65 26.02
C GLN A 44 -23.78 -3.47 26.14
N ARG A 45 -23.57 -4.40 25.19
CA ARG A 45 -22.36 -5.22 25.16
C ARG A 45 -21.12 -4.36 25.00
N SER A 46 -20.08 -4.80 25.67
CA SER A 46 -18.76 -4.22 25.70
C SER A 46 -17.81 -4.98 24.78
N LEU A 47 -16.97 -4.24 24.07
CA LEU A 47 -16.02 -4.76 23.09
C LEU A 47 -14.64 -4.15 23.34
N ALA A 48 -13.64 -5.01 23.49
CA ALA A 48 -12.25 -4.59 23.38
C ALA A 48 -11.73 -4.85 21.96
N VAL A 49 -10.94 -3.93 21.43
CA VAL A 49 -10.19 -4.12 20.18
C VAL A 49 -8.71 -4.03 20.49
N ILE A 50 -7.94 -5.04 20.11
CA ILE A 50 -6.49 -5.09 20.36
C ILE A 50 -5.76 -4.69 19.08
N GLY A 51 -5.15 -3.51 19.11
CA GLY A 51 -4.48 -2.84 17.99
C GLY A 51 -5.31 -1.68 17.42
N ALA A 52 -4.65 -0.53 17.23
CA ALA A 52 -5.18 0.67 16.57
C ALA A 52 -4.63 0.83 15.14
N GLY A 53 -4.36 -0.29 14.47
CA GLY A 53 -4.20 -0.34 13.01
C GLY A 53 -5.52 -0.07 12.29
N ILE A 54 -5.50 -0.03 10.96
CA ILE A 54 -6.70 0.26 10.16
C ILE A 54 -7.86 -0.71 10.45
N SER A 55 -7.60 -2.01 10.56
CA SER A 55 -8.60 -3.03 10.89
C SER A 55 -9.22 -2.82 12.28
N GLY A 56 -8.40 -2.44 13.25
CA GLY A 56 -8.84 -2.20 14.63
C GLY A 56 -9.68 -0.93 14.75
N LEU A 57 -9.25 0.16 14.11
CA LEU A 57 -10.01 1.40 14.08
C LEU A 57 -11.33 1.25 13.30
N CYS A 58 -11.34 0.47 12.22
CA CYS A 58 -12.57 0.12 11.50
C CYS A 58 -13.52 -0.71 12.36
N SER A 59 -13.00 -1.73 13.05
CA SER A 59 -13.78 -2.54 14.00
C SER A 59 -14.40 -1.66 15.09
N ALA A 60 -13.62 -0.74 15.67
CA ALA A 60 -14.08 0.16 16.71
C ALA A 60 -15.16 1.12 16.21
N TYR A 61 -14.97 1.70 15.02
CA TYR A 61 -15.96 2.58 14.40
C TYR A 61 -17.28 1.86 14.14
N LEU A 62 -17.25 0.69 13.48
CA LEU A 62 -18.44 -0.08 13.17
C LEU A 62 -19.16 -0.58 14.44
N ALA A 63 -18.41 -1.05 15.45
CA ALA A 63 -18.97 -1.45 16.74
C ALA A 63 -19.68 -0.28 17.44
N ALA A 64 -19.06 0.90 17.47
CA ALA A 64 -19.65 2.10 18.05
C ALA A 64 -20.92 2.53 17.29
N GLN A 65 -20.93 2.43 15.95
CA GLN A 65 -22.12 2.67 15.13
C GLN A 65 -23.21 1.63 15.35
N ALA A 66 -22.87 0.41 15.76
CA ALA A 66 -23.86 -0.62 16.11
C ALA A 66 -24.44 -0.42 17.52
N GLY A 67 -23.75 0.32 18.38
CA GLY A 67 -24.16 0.65 19.75
C GLY A 67 -23.35 0.02 20.87
N PHE A 68 -22.30 -0.76 20.55
CA PHE A 68 -21.40 -1.36 21.55
C PHE A 68 -20.64 -0.30 22.34
N ARG A 69 -20.26 -0.65 23.58
CA ARG A 69 -19.31 0.10 24.41
C ARG A 69 -17.89 -0.39 24.11
N VAL A 70 -17.05 0.45 23.53
CA VAL A 70 -15.78 0.05 22.92
C VAL A 70 -14.59 0.66 23.65
N VAL A 71 -13.50 -0.09 23.72
CA VAL A 71 -12.14 0.42 23.98
C VAL A 71 -11.17 -0.19 22.97
N VAL A 72 -10.22 0.60 22.49
CA VAL A 72 -9.12 0.13 21.64
C VAL A 72 -7.83 0.22 22.44
N LEU A 73 -7.09 -0.88 22.52
CA LEU A 73 -5.81 -0.97 23.24
C LEU A 73 -4.68 -1.10 22.22
N GLU A 74 -3.84 -0.09 22.13
CA GLU A 74 -2.68 -0.05 21.23
C GLU A 74 -1.40 -0.10 22.06
N ALA A 75 -0.54 -1.06 21.74
CA ALA A 75 0.72 -1.28 22.46
C ALA A 75 1.74 -0.17 22.17
N ASP A 76 1.75 0.34 20.94
CA ASP A 76 2.65 1.39 20.48
C ASP A 76 2.18 2.78 20.99
N GLN A 77 3.06 3.76 20.84
CA GLN A 77 2.80 5.17 21.12
C GLN A 77 2.11 5.91 19.98
N ARG A 78 1.80 5.24 18.87
CA ARG A 78 1.22 5.81 17.65
C ARG A 78 0.04 4.97 17.16
N TYR A 79 -0.80 5.61 16.36
CA TYR A 79 -1.89 4.94 15.65
C TYR A 79 -1.40 4.31 14.32
N GLY A 80 -2.29 3.57 13.66
CA GLY A 80 -2.15 3.20 12.24
C GLY A 80 -1.45 1.87 11.97
N GLY A 81 -0.78 1.27 12.95
CA GLY A 81 -0.11 -0.02 12.81
C GLY A 81 0.91 0.00 11.67
N ARG A 82 0.75 -0.87 10.67
CA ARG A 82 1.61 -0.89 9.47
C ARG A 82 1.36 0.26 8.49
N SER A 83 0.21 0.94 8.58
CA SER A 83 -0.08 2.15 7.79
C SER A 83 0.64 3.36 8.40
N LEU A 84 1.94 3.46 8.15
CA LEU A 84 2.83 4.49 8.69
C LEU A 84 3.30 5.43 7.57
N THR A 85 3.07 6.73 7.78
CA THR A 85 3.60 7.79 6.93
C THR A 85 4.38 8.78 7.77
N LEU A 86 5.66 8.98 7.45
CA LEU A 86 6.48 10.00 8.10
C LEU A 86 6.39 11.34 7.39
N ARG A 87 6.48 12.41 8.17
CA ARG A 87 6.43 13.80 7.71
C ARG A 87 7.57 14.62 8.34
N PRO A 88 7.91 15.79 7.77
CA PRO A 88 8.93 16.68 8.31
C PRO A 88 8.75 16.94 9.82
N SER A 89 9.86 16.89 10.55
CA SER A 89 9.93 17.23 11.99
C SER A 89 9.85 18.73 12.26
N ASP A 90 10.00 19.57 11.24
CA ASP A 90 9.94 21.02 11.34
C ASP A 90 8.60 21.50 11.94
N SER A 91 8.71 22.36 12.95
CA SER A 91 7.54 22.87 13.70
C SER A 91 6.58 23.70 12.84
N SER A 92 7.10 24.50 11.90
CA SER A 92 6.28 25.34 11.03
C SER A 92 5.51 24.49 10.02
N TYR A 93 6.15 23.44 9.50
CA TYR A 93 5.48 22.47 8.64
C TYR A 93 4.40 21.68 9.40
N ARG A 94 4.70 21.24 10.63
CA ARG A 94 3.71 20.58 11.50
C ARG A 94 2.50 21.48 11.74
N ASP A 95 2.72 22.76 12.03
CA ASP A 95 1.63 23.73 12.25
C ASP A 95 0.80 23.97 10.99
N TRP A 96 1.45 24.09 9.82
CA TRP A 96 0.76 24.15 8.54
C TRP A 96 -0.09 22.90 8.29
N TRP A 97 0.45 21.71 8.58
CA TRP A 97 -0.24 20.44 8.38
C TRP A 97 -1.49 20.35 9.25
N PHE A 98 -1.39 20.67 10.55
CA PHE A 98 -2.56 20.69 11.44
C PHE A 98 -3.58 21.72 10.98
N LYS A 99 -3.16 22.95 10.64
CA LYS A 99 -4.08 23.97 10.12
C LYS A 99 -4.83 23.49 8.87
N THR A 100 -4.18 22.72 8.02
CA THR A 100 -4.74 22.21 6.75
C THR A 100 -5.67 21.03 6.97
N TYR A 101 -5.29 20.10 7.85
CA TYR A 101 -5.90 18.77 7.91
C TYR A 101 -6.61 18.42 9.22
N ASN A 102 -6.29 19.10 10.31
CA ASN A 102 -6.85 18.87 11.64
C ASN A 102 -6.70 20.15 12.51
N PRO A 103 -7.44 21.23 12.20
CA PRO A 103 -7.23 22.55 12.79
C PRO A 103 -7.51 22.59 14.30
N GLU A 104 -8.29 21.64 14.82
CA GLU A 104 -8.56 21.48 16.25
C GLU A 104 -7.42 20.78 17.01
N ARG A 105 -6.38 20.29 16.30
CA ARG A 105 -5.24 19.55 16.85
C ARG A 105 -5.64 18.36 17.74
N LEU A 106 -6.71 17.67 17.36
CA LEU A 106 -7.15 16.47 18.07
C LEU A 106 -6.18 15.32 17.81
N PHE A 107 -5.93 14.45 18.79
CA PHE A 107 -5.08 13.26 18.68
C PHE A 107 -3.70 13.54 18.04
N GLU A 108 -2.91 14.46 18.63
CA GLU A 108 -1.66 14.96 18.04
C GLU A 108 -0.65 13.88 17.60
N GLU A 109 -0.65 12.71 18.25
CA GLU A 109 0.17 11.53 17.90
C GLU A 109 -0.13 10.96 16.50
N MET A 110 -1.16 11.46 15.81
CA MET A 110 -1.42 11.15 14.40
C MET A 110 -0.38 11.76 13.45
N TYR A 111 0.32 12.82 13.87
CA TYR A 111 1.39 13.45 13.09
C TYR A 111 2.72 12.81 13.44
N VAL A 112 3.13 11.82 12.66
CA VAL A 112 4.33 11.02 12.96
C VAL A 112 5.56 11.57 12.23
N THR A 113 6.62 11.85 13.00
CA THR A 113 7.91 12.37 12.48
C THR A 113 9.07 11.41 12.73
N THR A 114 8.88 10.43 13.61
CA THR A 114 9.93 9.55 14.11
C THR A 114 9.48 8.10 14.06
N LYS A 115 10.40 7.19 13.75
CA LYS A 115 10.20 5.75 13.90
C LYS A 115 11.38 5.15 14.68
N GLN A 116 11.14 4.03 15.35
CA GLN A 116 12.18 3.29 16.04
C GLN A 116 11.93 1.78 15.87
N GLU A 117 12.95 1.05 15.44
CA GLU A 117 12.94 -0.41 15.44
C GLU A 117 13.23 -0.94 16.86
N ALA A 118 12.86 -2.19 17.14
CA ALA A 118 13.07 -2.80 18.44
C ALA A 118 14.56 -2.84 18.83
N SER A 119 14.84 -2.97 20.13
CA SER A 119 16.21 -2.93 20.67
C SER A 119 17.12 -4.05 20.15
N ASP A 120 16.54 -5.15 19.67
CA ASP A 120 17.24 -6.28 19.06
C ASP A 120 17.38 -6.15 17.53
N SER A 121 16.97 -5.01 16.96
CA SER A 121 17.24 -4.65 15.56
C SER A 121 18.72 -4.28 15.37
N PRO A 122 19.29 -4.53 14.17
CA PRO A 122 20.54 -3.92 13.72
C PRO A 122 20.49 -2.39 13.59
N ALA A 123 19.30 -1.77 13.59
CA ALA A 123 19.08 -0.32 13.49
C ALA A 123 18.11 0.20 14.59
N PRO A 124 18.45 0.05 15.89
CA PRO A 124 17.52 0.30 17.00
C PRO A 124 17.40 1.78 17.39
N ALA A 125 18.28 2.64 16.85
CA ALA A 125 18.26 4.06 17.12
C ALA A 125 17.00 4.72 16.51
N PRO A 126 16.36 5.69 17.20
CA PRO A 126 15.28 6.47 16.61
C PRO A 126 15.75 7.20 15.36
N GLU A 127 14.97 7.13 14.27
CA GLU A 127 15.18 7.93 13.07
C GLU A 127 14.10 8.99 12.94
N VAL A 128 14.51 10.24 12.73
CA VAL A 128 13.62 11.41 12.63
C VAL A 128 13.63 11.92 11.19
N ALA A 129 12.44 12.15 10.62
CA ALA A 129 12.26 12.67 9.27
C ALA A 129 12.58 14.18 9.20
N ASN A 130 13.87 14.50 9.18
CA ASN A 130 14.39 15.86 9.11
C ASN A 130 14.43 16.39 7.66
N PHE A 131 13.31 16.35 6.94
CA PHE A 131 13.24 16.84 5.56
C PHE A 131 13.31 18.38 5.51
N ASP A 132 14.00 18.94 4.51
CA ASP A 132 14.05 20.37 4.23
C ASP A 132 12.72 20.86 3.67
N ILE A 133 12.21 21.94 4.26
CA ILE A 133 10.96 22.55 3.83
C ILE A 133 11.25 23.53 2.69
N SER A 134 10.63 23.28 1.54
CA SER A 134 10.59 24.22 0.41
C SER A 134 9.18 24.73 0.22
N LYS A 135 9.03 25.93 -0.36
CA LYS A 135 7.73 26.46 -0.78
C LYS A 135 7.38 25.96 -2.17
N ARG A 136 6.09 25.85 -2.46
CA ARG A 136 5.59 25.56 -3.80
C ARG A 136 5.93 26.72 -4.75
N GLN A 137 6.02 26.42 -6.03
CA GLN A 137 6.32 27.45 -7.04
C GLN A 137 5.17 28.43 -7.26
N ASP A 138 3.92 28.00 -7.02
CA ASP A 138 2.71 28.74 -7.34
C ASP A 138 2.13 29.56 -6.16
N ASN A 139 2.55 29.27 -4.93
CA ASN A 139 2.03 29.92 -3.73
C ASN A 139 2.97 29.78 -2.52
N ASP A 140 2.65 30.45 -1.40
CA ASP A 140 3.46 30.44 -0.18
C ASP A 140 3.34 29.17 0.69
N LYS A 141 2.58 28.16 0.27
CA LYS A 141 2.45 26.90 1.01
C LYS A 141 3.73 26.06 0.85
N PRO A 142 4.08 25.21 1.83
CA PRO A 142 5.16 24.26 1.66
C PRO A 142 4.81 23.25 0.55
N VAL A 143 5.83 22.75 -0.14
CA VAL A 143 5.75 21.50 -0.90
C VAL A 143 5.40 20.40 0.08
N GLU A 144 4.35 19.64 -0.20
CA GLU A 144 3.91 18.57 0.69
C GLU A 144 4.89 17.39 0.58
N LEU A 145 5.56 17.08 1.70
CA LEU A 145 6.55 16.02 1.80
C LEU A 145 6.05 14.95 2.79
N TYR A 146 6.08 13.70 2.34
CA TYR A 146 5.79 12.55 3.18
C TYR A 146 6.46 11.28 2.64
N LEU A 147 6.60 10.27 3.50
CA LEU A 147 7.12 8.95 3.14
C LEU A 147 6.21 7.85 3.67
N ASN A 148 5.52 7.13 2.78
CA ASN A 148 4.73 5.95 3.13
C ASN A 148 5.66 4.76 3.39
N LEU A 149 5.92 4.45 4.66
CA LEU A 149 6.77 3.35 5.09
C LEU A 149 6.07 1.98 5.02
N GLY A 150 4.74 1.94 4.97
CA GLY A 150 3.95 0.72 4.78
C GLY A 150 3.20 0.71 3.43
N PRO A 151 1.86 0.62 3.42
CA PRO A 151 1.06 0.61 2.20
C PRO A 151 1.28 1.87 1.37
N GLY A 152 1.47 1.68 0.06
CA GLY A 152 1.77 2.77 -0.88
C GLY A 152 0.69 3.07 -1.91
N ARG A 153 -0.30 2.18 -2.08
CA ARG A 153 -1.31 2.24 -3.13
C ARG A 153 -2.61 1.55 -2.71
N ILE A 154 -3.68 1.82 -3.46
CA ILE A 154 -5.03 1.24 -3.36
C ILE A 154 -5.41 0.75 -4.74
N ALA A 155 -5.92 -0.48 -4.85
CA ALA A 155 -6.37 -1.03 -6.13
C ALA A 155 -7.76 -0.50 -6.50
N SER A 156 -8.05 -0.40 -7.80
CA SER A 156 -9.40 0.00 -8.26
C SER A 156 -10.49 -1.00 -7.86
N ILE A 157 -10.11 -2.21 -7.47
CA ILE A 157 -10.99 -3.30 -7.04
C ILE A 157 -11.16 -3.36 -5.51
N ASP A 158 -10.49 -2.49 -4.74
CA ASP A 158 -10.58 -2.46 -3.27
C ASP A 158 -11.94 -1.89 -2.82
N THR A 159 -13.00 -2.69 -2.90
CA THR A 159 -14.38 -2.22 -2.72
C THR A 159 -14.65 -1.65 -1.33
N SER A 160 -14.20 -2.32 -0.27
CA SER A 160 -14.48 -1.96 1.13
C SER A 160 -13.69 -0.72 1.55
N LEU A 161 -12.42 -0.65 1.16
CA LEU A 161 -11.51 0.45 1.43
C LEU A 161 -11.89 1.71 0.65
N LEU A 162 -12.28 1.58 -0.62
CA LEU A 162 -12.78 2.72 -1.40
C LEU A 162 -14.12 3.23 -0.84
N SER A 163 -15.00 2.34 -0.40
CA SER A 163 -16.25 2.72 0.29
C SER A 163 -15.96 3.43 1.61
N LEU A 164 -14.94 2.99 2.36
CA LEU A 164 -14.48 3.65 3.58
C LEU A 164 -13.92 5.04 3.26
N CYS A 165 -13.08 5.17 2.24
CA CYS A 165 -12.52 6.47 1.83
C CYS A 165 -13.62 7.48 1.46
N ASP A 166 -14.65 7.04 0.72
CA ASP A 166 -15.83 7.87 0.40
C ASP A 166 -16.58 8.29 1.66
N GLU A 167 -16.85 7.35 2.58
CA GLU A 167 -17.57 7.65 3.83
C GLU A 167 -16.82 8.60 4.78
N LEU A 168 -15.48 8.54 4.74
CA LEU A 168 -14.59 9.37 5.54
C LEU A 168 -14.24 10.72 4.89
N ASP A 169 -14.70 10.96 3.65
CA ASP A 169 -14.30 12.10 2.82
C ASP A 169 -12.76 12.21 2.73
N VAL A 170 -12.09 11.09 2.42
CA VAL A 170 -10.65 11.01 2.16
C VAL A 170 -10.40 11.33 0.68
N PRO A 171 -9.75 12.46 0.34
CA PRO A 171 -9.42 12.76 -1.04
C PRO A 171 -8.43 11.74 -1.59
N LEU A 172 -8.75 11.14 -2.74
CA LEU A 172 -7.89 10.21 -3.45
C LEU A 172 -7.36 10.85 -4.75
N GLU A 173 -6.14 10.49 -5.13
CA GLU A 173 -5.48 10.87 -6.37
C GLU A 173 -4.87 9.63 -7.06
N PRO A 174 -4.59 9.68 -8.38
CA PRO A 174 -3.97 8.57 -9.07
C PRO A 174 -2.60 8.21 -8.49
N TYR A 175 -2.37 6.93 -8.23
CA TYR A 175 -1.05 6.37 -7.97
C TYR A 175 -0.48 5.82 -9.28
N ILE A 176 0.68 6.33 -9.70
CA ILE A 176 1.37 5.88 -10.90
C ILE A 176 2.28 4.72 -10.52
N PHE A 177 1.83 3.49 -10.80
CA PHE A 177 2.64 2.29 -10.59
C PHE A 177 3.74 2.11 -11.64
N LYS A 178 3.43 2.47 -12.88
CA LYS A 178 4.32 2.31 -14.02
C LYS A 178 4.21 3.50 -14.96
N ALA A 179 5.35 4.07 -15.30
CA ALA A 179 5.55 4.98 -16.41
C ALA A 179 6.50 4.32 -17.43
N ASN A 180 6.24 4.48 -18.71
CA ASN A 180 7.03 3.85 -19.77
C ASN A 180 8.50 4.32 -19.80
N ASN A 181 8.79 5.51 -19.25
CA ASN A 181 10.13 6.06 -19.07
C ASN A 181 10.86 5.55 -17.83
N ASN A 182 10.22 4.74 -16.97
CA ASN A 182 10.93 4.13 -15.85
C ASN A 182 12.11 3.28 -16.34
N LEU A 183 13.17 3.25 -15.56
CA LEU A 183 14.45 2.63 -15.90
C LEU A 183 14.57 1.22 -15.32
N LEU A 184 15.30 0.37 -16.02
CA LEU A 184 15.75 -0.95 -15.58
C LEU A 184 17.28 -0.97 -15.68
N SER A 185 17.97 -1.52 -14.68
CA SER A 185 19.44 -1.63 -14.71
C SER A 185 19.94 -2.94 -14.12
N THR A 186 20.89 -3.55 -14.80
CA THR A 186 21.49 -4.86 -14.50
C THR A 186 22.90 -4.87 -15.03
N GLU A 187 23.84 -5.44 -14.26
CA GLU A 187 25.26 -5.51 -14.63
C GLU A 187 25.50 -6.28 -15.94
N LYS A 188 24.56 -7.14 -16.35
CA LYS A 188 24.64 -7.96 -17.56
C LYS A 188 24.28 -7.21 -18.84
N PHE A 189 23.53 -6.12 -18.73
CA PHE A 189 23.12 -5.34 -19.88
C PHE A 189 24.04 -4.12 -20.04
N ASN A 190 24.71 -4.03 -21.20
CA ASN A 190 25.50 -2.88 -21.60
C ASN A 190 26.42 -2.31 -20.49
N ASN A 191 27.12 -3.18 -19.76
CA ASN A 191 27.99 -2.81 -18.62
C ASN A 191 27.28 -2.05 -17.48
N GLY A 192 26.01 -2.34 -17.21
CA GLY A 192 25.24 -1.71 -16.13
C GLY A 192 24.53 -0.42 -16.53
N GLU A 193 24.50 -0.07 -17.81
CA GLU A 193 23.77 1.11 -18.28
C GLU A 193 22.25 0.93 -18.12
N PRO A 194 21.54 1.95 -17.62
CA PRO A 194 20.09 1.87 -17.50
C PRO A 194 19.42 1.91 -18.88
N VAL A 195 18.32 1.17 -19.00
CA VAL A 195 17.46 1.13 -20.19
C VAL A 195 16.02 1.44 -19.79
N ARG A 196 15.24 2.10 -20.65
CA ARG A 196 13.83 2.36 -20.34
C ARG A 196 13.02 1.08 -20.42
N TRP A 197 12.04 0.94 -19.54
CA TRP A 197 11.09 -0.17 -19.52
C TRP A 197 10.43 -0.37 -20.88
N GLN A 198 10.03 0.71 -21.56
CA GLN A 198 9.40 0.64 -22.88
C GLN A 198 10.32 0.07 -23.96
N GLU A 199 11.64 0.30 -23.87
CA GLU A 199 12.61 -0.24 -24.82
C GLU A 199 12.70 -1.75 -24.68
N VAL A 200 12.76 -2.26 -23.45
CA VAL A 200 12.76 -3.71 -23.19
C VAL A 200 11.42 -4.34 -23.57
N HIS A 201 10.32 -3.79 -23.06
CA HIS A 201 9.00 -4.41 -23.17
C HIS A 201 8.48 -4.45 -24.61
N TYR A 202 8.53 -3.32 -25.33
CA TYR A 202 8.00 -3.28 -26.69
C TYR A 202 8.91 -3.98 -27.71
N SER A 203 10.22 -4.00 -27.48
CA SER A 203 11.12 -4.81 -28.33
C SER A 203 10.85 -6.30 -28.13
N LEU A 204 10.69 -6.75 -26.87
CA LEU A 204 10.33 -8.14 -26.57
C LEU A 204 9.01 -8.55 -27.23
N ILE A 205 7.98 -7.72 -27.17
CA ILE A 205 6.69 -7.98 -27.83
C ILE A 205 6.85 -8.08 -29.35
N ALA A 206 7.60 -7.18 -29.96
CA ALA A 206 7.82 -7.18 -31.41
C ALA A 206 8.58 -8.42 -31.89
N GLU A 207 9.69 -8.77 -31.23
CA GLU A 207 10.51 -9.94 -31.53
C GLU A 207 9.73 -11.26 -31.39
N LEU A 208 8.96 -11.41 -30.31
CA LEU A 208 8.12 -12.60 -30.11
C LEU A 208 6.99 -12.69 -31.15
N ALA A 209 6.38 -11.56 -31.50
CA ALA A 209 5.35 -11.51 -32.53
C ALA A 209 5.90 -11.86 -33.91
N GLU A 210 7.09 -11.36 -34.27
CA GLU A 210 7.76 -11.70 -35.52
C GLU A 210 8.14 -13.19 -35.58
N LEU A 211 8.70 -13.73 -34.49
CA LEU A 211 9.03 -15.16 -34.40
C LEU A 211 7.78 -16.02 -34.60
N LEU A 212 6.67 -15.64 -33.97
CA LEU A 212 5.40 -16.34 -34.12
C LEU A 212 4.79 -16.16 -35.52
N ASP A 213 4.91 -14.98 -36.15
CA ASP A 213 4.46 -14.73 -37.54
C ASP A 213 5.21 -15.65 -38.52
N ASN A 214 6.54 -15.78 -38.37
CA ASN A 214 7.35 -16.71 -39.17
C ASN A 214 6.91 -18.17 -38.95
N ALA A 215 6.77 -18.61 -37.70
CA ALA A 215 6.34 -19.98 -37.39
C ALA A 215 4.94 -20.31 -37.94
N VAL A 216 4.03 -19.33 -37.93
CA VAL A 216 2.70 -19.45 -38.55
C VAL A 216 2.81 -19.60 -40.07
N ARG A 217 3.66 -18.82 -40.74
CA ARG A 217 3.88 -18.93 -42.20
C ARG A 217 4.52 -20.25 -42.60
N GLU A 218 5.37 -20.81 -41.74
CA GLU A 218 5.98 -22.14 -41.91
C GLU A 218 5.02 -23.30 -41.57
N GLY A 219 3.80 -23.01 -41.10
CA GLY A 219 2.77 -24.01 -40.81
C GLY A 219 2.95 -24.76 -39.49
N LEU A 220 3.74 -24.22 -38.55
CA LEU A 220 4.15 -24.93 -37.35
C LEU A 220 3.11 -24.92 -36.20
N ILE A 221 2.21 -23.92 -36.11
CA ILE A 221 1.50 -23.61 -34.85
C ILE A 221 -0.04 -23.57 -34.96
N LEU A 222 -0.65 -23.71 -36.15
CA LEU A 222 -2.07 -23.38 -36.36
C LEU A 222 -3.02 -24.54 -36.71
N LYS A 223 -3.02 -25.64 -35.95
CA LYS A 223 -4.11 -26.63 -36.09
C LYS A 223 -5.42 -26.03 -35.61
N GLY A 224 -6.38 -25.85 -36.52
CA GLY A 224 -7.75 -25.41 -36.21
C GLY A 224 -7.97 -23.89 -36.13
N TYR A 225 -6.96 -23.07 -36.41
CA TYR A 225 -7.07 -21.61 -36.40
C TYR A 225 -6.99 -21.02 -37.81
N ASP A 226 -7.70 -19.91 -38.04
CA ASP A 226 -7.61 -19.13 -39.27
C ASP A 226 -6.25 -18.39 -39.31
N GLN A 227 -5.37 -18.85 -40.19
CA GLN A 227 -4.02 -18.31 -40.36
C GLN A 227 -4.01 -16.81 -40.66
N GLN A 228 -4.92 -16.31 -41.49
CA GLN A 228 -4.94 -14.89 -41.85
C GLN A 228 -5.32 -14.03 -40.66
N ARG A 229 -6.26 -14.49 -39.83
CA ARG A 229 -6.65 -13.79 -38.59
C ARG A 229 -5.51 -13.78 -37.58
N VAL A 230 -4.81 -14.89 -37.39
CA VAL A 230 -3.66 -14.95 -36.48
C VAL A 230 -2.56 -13.98 -36.94
N LEU A 231 -2.17 -14.02 -38.21
CA LEU A 231 -1.18 -13.08 -38.76
C LEU A 231 -1.61 -11.61 -38.61
N SER A 232 -2.91 -11.32 -38.75
CA SER A 232 -3.45 -9.98 -38.52
C SER A 232 -3.33 -9.55 -37.06
N ILE A 233 -3.56 -10.46 -36.10
CA ILE A 233 -3.39 -10.18 -34.67
C ILE A 233 -1.92 -9.92 -34.36
N LEU A 234 -1.01 -10.76 -34.84
CA LEU A 234 0.44 -10.63 -34.59
C LEU A 234 1.00 -9.32 -35.14
N LYS A 235 0.56 -8.90 -36.32
CA LYS A 235 0.93 -7.60 -36.89
C LYS A 235 0.56 -6.44 -35.98
N HIS A 236 -0.65 -6.45 -35.42
CA HIS A 236 -1.07 -5.39 -34.51
C HIS A 236 -0.37 -5.48 -33.15
N PHE A 237 -0.31 -6.69 -32.58
CA PHE A 237 0.31 -6.97 -31.29
C PHE A 237 1.79 -6.60 -31.26
N GLY A 238 2.55 -7.01 -32.27
CA GLY A 238 3.99 -6.74 -32.41
C GLY A 238 4.35 -5.42 -33.08
N ASN A 239 3.37 -4.65 -33.55
CA ASN A 239 3.59 -3.49 -34.43
C ASN A 239 4.45 -3.84 -35.67
N LEU A 240 4.20 -5.02 -36.27
CA LEU A 240 4.95 -5.53 -37.43
C LEU A 240 4.51 -4.84 -38.72
N ASN A 241 5.42 -4.75 -39.68
CA ASN A 241 5.11 -4.23 -41.01
C ASN A 241 4.25 -5.22 -41.84
N SER A 242 3.93 -4.84 -43.09
CA SER A 242 3.10 -5.66 -43.97
C SER A 242 3.67 -7.06 -44.26
N GLN A 243 4.99 -7.23 -44.13
CA GLN A 243 5.73 -8.48 -44.32
C GLN A 243 5.84 -9.31 -43.03
N GLY A 244 5.30 -8.84 -41.91
CA GLY A 244 5.43 -9.52 -40.61
C GLY A 244 6.79 -9.32 -39.95
N LYS A 245 7.51 -8.26 -40.32
CA LYS A 245 8.83 -7.91 -39.78
C LYS A 245 8.75 -6.71 -38.85
N THR A 246 9.57 -6.71 -37.81
CA THR A 246 9.76 -5.56 -36.92
C THR A 246 10.28 -4.36 -37.74
N PRO A 247 9.61 -3.20 -37.69
CA PRO A 247 10.07 -2.03 -38.43
C PRO A 247 11.42 -1.52 -37.92
N GLU A 248 12.27 -1.02 -38.83
CA GLU A 248 13.50 -0.29 -38.46
C GLU A 248 13.21 0.95 -37.59
N HIS A 249 11.98 1.49 -37.65
CA HIS A 249 11.53 2.64 -36.87
C HIS A 249 10.34 2.27 -35.98
N LEU A 250 10.62 1.55 -34.89
CA LEU A 250 9.62 1.19 -33.89
C LEU A 250 9.42 2.34 -32.88
N SER A 251 8.62 3.34 -33.22
CA SER A 251 8.48 4.54 -32.38
C SER A 251 8.01 4.31 -30.93
N VAL A 252 7.41 3.16 -30.62
CA VAL A 252 6.98 2.79 -29.25
C VAL A 252 8.15 2.53 -28.30
N VAL A 253 9.36 2.29 -28.80
CA VAL A 253 10.58 2.20 -27.96
C VAL A 253 11.17 3.58 -27.62
N GLY A 254 10.64 4.66 -28.20
CA GLY A 254 11.05 6.04 -27.91
C GLY A 254 12.00 6.65 -28.94
N TYR A 255 12.64 7.76 -28.57
CA TYR A 255 13.48 8.57 -29.45
C TYR A 255 14.83 8.86 -28.80
N VAL A 256 15.91 8.78 -29.58
CA VAL A 256 17.25 9.31 -29.22
C VAL A 256 17.24 10.84 -29.32
N ARG A 257 16.49 11.36 -30.29
CA ARG A 257 16.25 12.80 -30.46
C ARG A 257 14.78 13.01 -30.76
N ASP A 258 14.12 13.71 -29.84
CA ASP A 258 12.69 13.94 -29.89
C ASP A 258 12.22 14.67 -31.13
N ARG A 259 10.93 14.51 -31.40
CA ARG A 259 10.21 15.25 -32.43
C ARG A 259 10.02 16.69 -31.97
N GLY A 260 10.21 17.63 -32.88
CA GLY A 260 10.02 19.06 -32.61
C GLY A 260 9.25 19.76 -33.73
N GLY A 261 9.13 21.08 -33.63
CA GLY A 261 8.44 21.89 -34.63
C GLY A 261 9.19 21.99 -35.96
N TRP A 262 8.46 22.29 -37.05
CA TRP A 262 8.99 22.53 -38.39
C TRP A 262 9.89 21.39 -38.93
N ARG A 263 11.14 21.70 -39.25
CA ARG A 263 12.13 20.77 -39.80
C ARG A 263 13.08 20.24 -38.73
N THR A 264 12.64 20.23 -37.46
CA THR A 264 13.43 19.66 -36.37
C THR A 264 13.67 18.19 -36.69
N PRO A 265 14.92 17.80 -36.94
CA PRO A 265 15.20 16.43 -37.30
C PRO A 265 14.98 15.57 -36.04
N TRP A 266 14.50 14.35 -36.18
CA TRP A 266 14.26 13.41 -35.07
C TRP A 266 15.04 12.12 -35.30
N LYS A 267 15.15 11.26 -34.30
CA LYS A 267 15.78 9.94 -34.42
C LYS A 267 15.11 8.97 -33.45
N VAL A 268 14.54 7.88 -33.98
CA VAL A 268 13.91 6.82 -33.18
C VAL A 268 14.99 5.97 -32.51
N GLN A 269 14.67 5.47 -31.31
CA GLN A 269 15.49 4.53 -30.57
C GLN A 269 15.55 3.19 -31.28
N GLN A 270 16.71 2.52 -31.28
CA GLN A 270 16.83 1.20 -31.88
C GLN A 270 16.20 0.14 -30.96
N PRO A 271 15.33 -0.75 -31.47
CA PRO A 271 14.80 -1.87 -30.71
C PRO A 271 15.91 -2.81 -30.24
N LEU A 272 15.70 -3.45 -29.10
CA LEU A 272 16.57 -4.51 -28.60
C LEU A 272 16.21 -5.85 -29.26
N SER A 273 17.20 -6.65 -29.62
CA SER A 273 16.96 -8.03 -30.01
C SER A 273 16.50 -8.89 -28.82
N LEU A 274 15.81 -10.00 -29.11
CA LEU A 274 15.44 -10.97 -28.08
C LEU A 274 16.66 -11.47 -27.28
N GLN A 275 17.80 -11.67 -27.96
CA GLN A 275 19.03 -12.13 -27.32
C GLN A 275 19.60 -11.10 -26.34
N GLU A 276 19.52 -9.80 -26.66
CA GLU A 276 19.92 -8.72 -25.75
C GLU A 276 19.03 -8.67 -24.51
N VAL A 277 17.71 -8.84 -24.67
CA VAL A 277 16.77 -8.89 -23.53
C VAL A 277 17.04 -10.08 -22.61
N ILE A 278 17.27 -11.27 -23.19
CA ILE A 278 17.59 -12.50 -22.44
C ILE A 278 18.94 -12.37 -21.73
N ASN A 279 19.99 -11.98 -22.46
CA ASN A 279 21.34 -11.85 -21.90
C ASN A 279 21.44 -10.71 -20.88
N GLY A 280 20.58 -9.70 -20.98
CA GLY A 280 20.41 -8.67 -19.98
C GLY A 280 19.70 -9.13 -18.71
N GLU A 281 19.19 -10.37 -18.64
CA GLU A 281 18.50 -10.92 -17.47
C GLU A 281 17.21 -10.19 -17.05
N PHE A 282 16.61 -9.38 -17.93
CA PHE A 282 15.36 -8.65 -17.64
C PHE A 282 14.12 -9.55 -17.50
N VAL A 283 14.22 -10.80 -17.95
CA VAL A 283 13.12 -11.78 -17.97
C VAL A 283 13.35 -12.96 -17.04
N LEU A 284 14.35 -12.90 -16.17
CA LEU A 284 14.56 -13.93 -15.16
C LEU A 284 13.59 -13.77 -13.98
N PRO A 285 13.07 -14.88 -13.42
CA PRO A 285 12.32 -14.83 -12.18
C PRO A 285 13.25 -14.40 -11.03
N GLY A 286 12.72 -13.59 -10.12
CA GLY A 286 13.41 -13.28 -8.86
C GLY A 286 13.15 -14.36 -7.80
N LYS A 287 13.94 -14.34 -6.72
CA LYS A 287 13.72 -15.19 -5.54
C LYS A 287 12.32 -14.99 -4.95
N GLU A 288 11.89 -13.74 -4.88
CA GLU A 288 10.52 -13.36 -4.58
C GLU A 288 9.80 -13.11 -5.93
N PRO A 289 8.87 -13.97 -6.37
CA PRO A 289 8.28 -13.89 -7.71
C PRO A 289 7.63 -12.54 -8.00
N SER A 290 7.03 -11.92 -6.98
CA SER A 290 6.39 -10.61 -7.07
C SER A 290 7.39 -9.44 -7.14
N MET A 291 8.68 -9.68 -6.90
CA MET A 291 9.74 -8.66 -6.81
C MET A 291 10.89 -8.92 -7.80
N SER A 292 10.61 -8.89 -9.11
CA SER A 292 11.61 -9.12 -10.17
C SER A 292 11.39 -8.24 -11.39
N PHE A 293 12.40 -8.15 -12.26
CA PHE A 293 12.26 -7.50 -13.56
C PHE A 293 11.16 -8.16 -14.39
N GLN A 294 11.18 -9.49 -14.46
CA GLN A 294 10.20 -10.25 -15.22
C GLN A 294 8.79 -9.95 -14.74
N SER A 295 8.58 -9.97 -13.43
CA SER A 295 7.27 -9.68 -12.89
C SER A 295 6.88 -8.23 -13.18
N PHE A 296 7.77 -7.24 -13.00
CA PHE A 296 7.47 -5.84 -13.30
C PHE A 296 7.10 -5.57 -14.77
N LEU A 297 7.61 -6.36 -15.73
CA LEU A 297 7.18 -6.28 -17.14
C LEU A 297 5.69 -6.58 -17.33
N TYR A 298 5.06 -7.33 -16.42
CA TYR A 298 3.69 -7.83 -16.58
C TYR A 298 2.75 -7.50 -15.41
N LEU A 299 3.26 -7.10 -14.24
CA LEU A 299 2.45 -6.84 -13.04
C LEU A 299 1.34 -5.81 -13.30
N SER A 300 1.55 -4.85 -14.21
CA SER A 300 0.50 -3.88 -14.57
C SER A 300 -0.74 -4.49 -15.22
N ASN A 301 -0.72 -5.80 -15.52
CA ASN A 301 -1.87 -6.55 -16.04
C ASN A 301 -2.54 -7.41 -14.96
N SER A 302 -1.93 -7.56 -13.78
CA SER A 302 -2.53 -8.25 -12.64
C SER A 302 -3.58 -7.37 -11.98
N ILE A 303 -4.69 -7.96 -11.56
CA ILE A 303 -5.89 -7.23 -11.11
C ILE A 303 -5.62 -6.26 -9.95
N ASP A 304 -4.73 -6.61 -9.02
CA ASP A 304 -4.40 -5.77 -7.84
C ASP A 304 -3.41 -4.64 -8.17
N TRP A 305 -2.78 -4.69 -9.34
CA TRP A 305 -1.67 -3.82 -9.74
C TRP A 305 -1.95 -3.05 -11.03
N GLN A 306 -3.09 -3.32 -11.67
CA GLN A 306 -3.47 -2.68 -12.92
C GLN A 306 -3.84 -1.21 -12.70
N PRO A 307 -3.46 -0.32 -13.62
CA PRO A 307 -4.00 1.04 -13.65
C PRO A 307 -5.53 1.01 -13.83
N THR A 308 -6.30 1.88 -13.17
CA THR A 308 -5.82 2.99 -12.32
C THR A 308 -5.71 2.57 -10.86
N LEU A 309 -4.53 2.75 -10.27
CA LEU A 309 -4.35 2.67 -8.81
C LEU A 309 -4.55 4.05 -8.18
N LEU A 310 -4.82 4.08 -6.89
CA LEU A 310 -5.12 5.29 -6.13
C LEU A 310 -4.21 5.41 -4.90
N GLN A 311 -4.07 6.64 -4.39
CA GLN A 311 -3.50 6.94 -3.09
C GLN A 311 -4.27 8.09 -2.44
N PRO A 312 -4.30 8.22 -1.11
CA PRO A 312 -4.81 9.42 -0.48
C PRO A 312 -3.85 10.60 -0.66
N VAL A 313 -4.41 11.78 -0.92
CA VAL A 313 -3.66 13.04 -0.97
C VAL A 313 -3.02 13.30 0.40
N GLY A 314 -1.68 13.44 0.42
CA GLY A 314 -0.92 13.75 1.64
C GLY A 314 -0.51 12.53 2.50
N GLY A 315 -0.64 11.31 1.96
CA GLY A 315 -0.11 10.08 2.57
C GLY A 315 -1.17 9.03 2.89
N MET A 316 -0.76 7.75 2.93
CA MET A 316 -1.69 6.63 3.09
C MET A 316 -2.39 6.61 4.47
N ASP A 317 -1.72 7.12 5.48
CA ASP A 317 -2.24 7.24 6.84
C ASP A 317 -3.45 8.19 6.99
N ARG A 318 -3.70 9.06 6.00
CA ARG A 318 -4.85 9.98 5.97
C ARG A 318 -6.18 9.25 6.14
N ILE A 319 -6.27 7.98 5.73
CA ILE A 319 -7.46 7.13 5.90
C ILE A 319 -7.76 6.93 7.39
N TRP A 320 -6.82 6.37 8.15
CA TRP A 320 -7.07 6.13 9.58
C TRP A 320 -7.07 7.42 10.40
N GLN A 321 -6.38 8.47 9.96
CA GLN A 321 -6.47 9.78 10.61
C GLN A 321 -7.88 10.36 10.51
N LYS A 322 -8.50 10.29 9.32
CA LYS A 322 -9.91 10.69 9.15
C LYS A 322 -10.84 9.82 9.96
N LEU A 323 -10.54 8.52 10.08
CA LEU A 323 -11.30 7.59 10.92
C LEU A 323 -11.27 7.99 12.40
N LEU A 324 -10.11 8.35 12.95
CA LEU A 324 -9.99 8.86 14.35
C LEU A 324 -10.89 10.07 14.60
N LEU A 325 -11.06 10.93 13.59
CA LEU A 325 -11.88 12.14 13.69
C LEU A 325 -13.38 11.90 13.44
N ARG A 326 -13.82 10.65 13.22
CA ARG A 326 -15.23 10.35 12.98
C ARG A 326 -16.06 10.43 14.26
N PRO A 327 -17.18 11.18 14.25
CA PRO A 327 -18.10 11.19 15.37
C PRO A 327 -18.75 9.84 15.60
N ILE A 328 -18.91 9.49 16.87
CA ILE A 328 -19.58 8.28 17.33
C ILE A 328 -20.56 8.61 18.47
N PRO A 329 -21.54 7.73 18.75
CA PRO A 329 -22.43 7.89 19.90
C PRO A 329 -21.64 7.95 21.22
N GLN A 330 -22.03 8.86 22.13
CA GLN A 330 -21.36 8.99 23.43
C GLN A 330 -21.39 7.69 24.26
N GLN A 331 -22.47 6.90 24.12
CA GLN A 331 -22.59 5.60 24.78
C GLN A 331 -21.48 4.62 24.39
N ALA A 332 -20.81 4.82 23.26
CA ALA A 332 -19.77 3.92 22.80
C ALA A 332 -18.50 3.96 23.66
N LEU A 333 -18.35 4.94 24.57
CA LEU A 333 -17.22 4.96 25.49
C LEU A 333 -17.40 3.88 26.56
N LEU A 334 -16.57 2.83 26.53
CA LEU A 334 -16.52 1.84 27.60
C LEU A 334 -16.03 2.44 28.92
N GLU A 335 -15.01 3.27 28.83
CA GLU A 335 -14.42 4.01 29.95
C GLU A 335 -14.72 5.50 29.76
N PRO A 336 -15.63 6.10 30.56
CA PRO A 336 -15.95 7.51 30.43
C PRO A 336 -14.70 8.38 30.62
N GLN A 337 -14.34 9.15 29.59
CA GLN A 337 -13.30 10.17 29.72
C GLN A 337 -13.92 11.48 30.22
N ARG A 338 -13.19 12.26 31.01
CA ARG A 338 -13.53 13.68 31.27
C ARG A 338 -13.29 14.49 29.99
N THR A 339 -14.14 14.34 28.99
CA THR A 339 -14.10 15.20 27.81
C THR A 339 -14.61 16.60 28.18
N ARG A 340 -14.11 17.64 27.51
CA ARG A 340 -14.72 18.98 27.60
C ARG A 340 -16.18 18.83 27.14
N ALA A 341 -17.13 19.23 27.98
CA ALA A 341 -18.57 18.99 27.84
C ALA A 341 -19.22 19.47 26.51
N SER A 342 -18.48 20.14 25.63
CA SER A 342 -18.96 20.72 24.37
C SER A 342 -18.51 19.98 23.09
N ARG A 343 -17.59 19.01 23.15
CA ARG A 343 -17.08 18.31 21.93
C ARG A 343 -17.80 16.98 21.72
N LYS A 344 -18.10 16.65 20.44
CA LYS A 344 -18.57 15.32 20.05
C LYS A 344 -17.55 14.24 20.40
N THR A 345 -18.01 13.07 20.84
CA THR A 345 -17.16 11.88 20.98
C THR A 345 -16.74 11.40 19.60
N LEU A 346 -15.45 11.10 19.43
CA LEU A 346 -14.87 10.61 18.17
C LEU A 346 -14.26 9.22 18.35
N VAL A 347 -14.01 8.48 17.26
CA VAL A 347 -13.35 7.16 17.29
C VAL A 347 -12.02 7.20 18.04
N GLY A 348 -11.21 8.25 17.88
CA GLY A 348 -9.94 8.38 18.59
C GLY A 348 -10.07 8.43 20.12
N ASP A 349 -11.23 8.80 20.65
CA ASP A 349 -11.49 8.80 22.10
C ASP A 349 -11.62 7.38 22.68
N LEU A 350 -11.86 6.38 21.81
CA LEU A 350 -11.88 4.97 22.18
C LEU A 350 -10.47 4.41 22.40
N VAL A 351 -9.43 5.06 21.86
CA VAL A 351 -8.08 4.50 21.80
C VAL A 351 -7.23 4.86 23.02
N LYS A 352 -6.61 3.85 23.60
CA LYS A 352 -5.56 3.96 24.62
C LYS A 352 -4.25 3.48 24.00
N LEU A 353 -3.37 4.44 23.71
CA LEU A 353 -1.98 4.18 23.30
C LEU A 353 -1.16 3.67 24.48
N ARG A 354 0.02 3.09 24.22
CA ARG A 354 0.97 2.60 25.24
C ARG A 354 0.31 1.61 26.22
N SER A 355 -0.61 0.79 25.71
CA SER A 355 -1.43 -0.16 26.47
C SER A 355 -1.16 -1.60 25.99
N PRO A 356 0.08 -2.13 26.17
CA PRO A 356 0.41 -3.46 25.69
C PRO A 356 -0.40 -4.51 26.46
N VAL A 357 -1.09 -5.36 25.71
CA VAL A 357 -1.89 -6.47 26.24
C VAL A 357 -0.97 -7.64 26.56
N GLN A 358 -1.11 -8.19 27.76
CA GLN A 358 -0.32 -9.32 28.26
C GLN A 358 -1.07 -10.65 28.13
N SER A 359 -2.38 -10.65 28.34
CA SER A 359 -3.20 -11.84 28.20
C SER A 359 -4.62 -11.54 27.69
N ILE A 360 -5.19 -12.49 26.93
CA ILE A 360 -6.56 -12.48 26.44
C ILE A 360 -7.16 -13.86 26.71
N LEU A 361 -8.08 -13.93 27.67
CA LEU A 361 -8.61 -15.19 28.19
C LEU A 361 -10.13 -15.22 28.02
N ASN A 362 -10.64 -16.22 27.31
CA ASN A 362 -12.06 -16.52 27.31
C ASN A 362 -12.51 -16.91 28.72
N THR A 363 -13.68 -16.43 29.13
CA THR A 363 -14.34 -16.73 30.40
C THR A 363 -15.77 -17.22 30.12
N PRO A 364 -16.47 -17.83 31.08
CA PRO A 364 -17.86 -18.23 30.90
C PRO A 364 -18.83 -17.10 30.51
N SER A 365 -18.47 -15.84 30.77
CA SER A 365 -19.34 -14.67 30.59
C SER A 365 -18.75 -13.60 29.66
N GLY A 366 -17.69 -13.90 28.89
CA GLY A 366 -17.03 -12.93 28.02
C GLY A 366 -15.51 -13.14 27.95
N VAL A 367 -14.74 -12.07 27.87
CA VAL A 367 -13.28 -12.07 27.72
C VAL A 367 -12.63 -11.23 28.82
N ARG A 368 -11.61 -11.79 29.46
CA ARG A 368 -10.71 -11.12 30.40
C ARG A 368 -9.43 -10.70 29.69
N ILE A 369 -9.06 -9.43 29.81
CA ILE A 369 -7.88 -8.86 29.15
C ILE A 369 -6.98 -8.21 30.20
N GLU A 370 -5.73 -8.67 30.28
CA GLU A 370 -4.72 -8.06 31.14
C GLU A 370 -3.86 -7.12 30.31
N VAL A 371 -3.69 -5.90 30.81
CA VAL A 371 -2.97 -4.82 30.13
C VAL A 371 -1.86 -4.36 31.06
N ALA A 372 -0.64 -4.28 30.55
CA ALA A 372 0.49 -3.88 31.39
C ALA A 372 0.26 -2.48 31.98
N GLY A 373 0.59 -2.33 33.27
CA GLY A 373 0.41 -1.07 34.00
C GLY A 373 -1.02 -0.79 34.46
N ARG A 374 -1.99 -1.69 34.24
CA ARG A 374 -3.31 -1.62 34.87
C ARG A 374 -3.39 -2.55 36.09
N ASP A 375 -3.92 -2.04 37.20
CA ASP A 375 -4.09 -2.84 38.44
C ASP A 375 -5.18 -3.92 38.31
N GLN A 376 -6.17 -3.66 37.46
CA GLN A 376 -7.31 -4.55 37.24
C GLN A 376 -7.43 -4.92 35.76
N PRO A 377 -7.79 -6.18 35.47
CA PRO A 377 -8.08 -6.63 34.12
C PRO A 377 -9.34 -5.94 33.58
N LEU A 378 -9.42 -5.83 32.26
CA LEU A 378 -10.65 -5.45 31.60
C LEU A 378 -11.53 -6.70 31.40
N LEU A 379 -12.80 -6.62 31.79
CA LEU A 379 -13.80 -7.64 31.52
C LEU A 379 -14.77 -7.09 30.47
N VAL A 380 -14.88 -7.78 29.33
CA VAL A 380 -15.72 -7.38 28.20
C VAL A 380 -16.54 -8.54 27.67
N ASP A 381 -17.62 -8.28 26.95
CA ASP A 381 -18.48 -9.32 26.37
C ASP A 381 -17.82 -9.98 25.15
N ALA A 382 -17.02 -9.22 24.38
CA ALA A 382 -16.29 -9.71 23.22
C ALA A 382 -14.95 -8.98 23.02
N CYS A 383 -14.07 -9.58 22.22
CA CYS A 383 -12.76 -9.05 21.87
C CYS A 383 -12.49 -9.26 20.37
N ILE A 384 -12.06 -8.20 19.66
CA ILE A 384 -11.49 -8.33 18.32
C ILE A 384 -9.99 -8.13 18.41
N VAL A 385 -9.22 -9.09 17.92
CA VAL A 385 -7.76 -9.04 17.93
C VAL A 385 -7.25 -8.80 16.53
N THR A 386 -6.41 -7.77 16.37
CA THR A 386 -5.85 -7.34 15.08
C THR A 386 -4.33 -7.37 15.01
N VAL A 387 -3.71 -7.96 16.04
CA VAL A 387 -2.27 -8.17 16.12
C VAL A 387 -1.81 -9.26 15.15
N ALA A 388 -0.52 -9.31 14.84
CA ALA A 388 0.04 -10.39 14.03
C ALA A 388 -0.25 -11.76 14.67
N PRO A 389 -0.77 -12.75 13.92
CA PRO A 389 -1.18 -14.05 14.49
C PRO A 389 -0.12 -14.76 15.33
N PRO A 390 1.19 -14.76 14.97
CA PRO A 390 2.21 -15.42 15.78
C PRO A 390 2.33 -14.90 17.22
N LEU A 391 1.90 -13.67 17.50
CA LEU A 391 1.92 -13.11 18.87
C LEU A 391 0.92 -13.78 19.82
N LEU A 392 -0.09 -14.46 19.28
CA LEU A 392 -1.13 -15.20 20.04
C LEU A 392 -0.87 -16.71 20.09
N GLY A 393 0.06 -17.19 19.26
CA GLY A 393 0.30 -18.61 19.01
C GLY A 393 1.00 -19.36 20.15
N GLY A 394 1.59 -18.63 21.10
CA GLY A 394 2.29 -19.22 22.26
C GLY A 394 3.70 -19.72 21.94
N THR A 395 4.20 -19.50 20.72
CA THR A 395 5.61 -19.73 20.36
C THR A 395 6.45 -18.49 20.65
N SER A 396 7.76 -18.71 20.84
CA SER A 396 8.74 -17.63 21.02
C SER A 396 9.39 -17.19 19.70
N SER A 397 8.86 -17.62 18.56
CA SER A 397 9.32 -17.22 17.23
C SER A 397 8.17 -17.17 16.21
N ALA A 398 8.33 -16.32 15.21
CA ALA A 398 7.49 -16.23 14.02
C ALA A 398 8.26 -16.73 12.79
N GLN A 399 7.60 -17.46 11.91
CA GLN A 399 8.17 -17.89 10.63
C GLN A 399 8.18 -16.72 9.65
N LEU A 400 9.27 -16.55 8.91
CA LEU A 400 9.39 -15.56 7.85
C LEU A 400 9.39 -16.21 6.47
N THR A 401 8.96 -15.45 5.45
CA THR A 401 9.03 -15.90 4.05
C THR A 401 10.47 -16.06 3.54
N GLY A 402 10.66 -16.92 2.55
CA GLY A 402 11.93 -17.22 1.90
C GLY A 402 12.27 -18.71 1.93
N GLU A 403 13.16 -19.16 1.04
CA GLU A 403 13.57 -20.57 0.91
C GLU A 403 14.32 -21.06 2.16
N SER A 404 14.93 -20.12 2.89
CA SER A 404 15.66 -20.40 4.14
C SER A 404 14.75 -20.67 5.35
N HIS A 405 13.43 -20.47 5.24
CA HIS A 405 12.47 -20.59 6.34
C HIS A 405 12.95 -19.92 7.64
N SER A 406 13.58 -18.76 7.49
CA SER A 406 14.16 -18.01 8.62
C SER A 406 13.11 -17.68 9.68
N GLN A 407 13.54 -17.58 10.94
CA GLN A 407 12.65 -17.27 12.06
C GLN A 407 13.04 -15.96 12.73
N ARG A 408 12.02 -15.21 13.15
CA ARG A 408 12.16 -14.03 13.99
C ARG A 408 11.79 -14.41 15.42
N ALA A 409 12.73 -14.26 16.36
CA ALA A 409 12.40 -14.40 17.78
C ALA A 409 11.30 -13.39 18.17
N ILE A 410 10.33 -13.79 18.98
CA ILE A 410 9.30 -12.91 19.53
C ILE A 410 9.69 -12.59 20.98
N PRO A 411 10.07 -11.34 21.29
CA PRO A 411 10.39 -10.95 22.65
C PRO A 411 9.25 -11.29 23.62
N ALA A 412 9.58 -11.74 24.84
CA ALA A 412 8.57 -12.18 25.82
C ALA A 412 7.50 -11.13 26.11
N HIS A 413 7.86 -9.84 26.10
CA HIS A 413 6.93 -8.74 26.31
C HIS A 413 5.96 -8.49 25.13
N MET A 414 6.21 -9.07 23.96
CA MET A 414 5.34 -9.03 22.78
C MET A 414 4.39 -10.24 22.70
N GLN A 415 4.66 -11.32 23.43
CA GLN A 415 3.81 -12.50 23.43
C GLN A 415 2.55 -12.25 24.24
N ILE A 416 1.40 -12.62 23.68
CA ILE A 416 0.09 -12.47 24.32
C ILE A 416 -0.36 -13.87 24.78
N GLN A 417 -0.51 -14.03 26.10
CA GLN A 417 -0.98 -15.29 26.66
C GLN A 417 -2.46 -15.49 26.39
N THR A 418 -2.84 -16.68 25.91
CA THR A 418 -4.24 -17.02 25.63
C THR A 418 -4.61 -18.40 26.17
N ASN A 419 -5.90 -18.63 26.41
CA ASN A 419 -6.47 -19.96 26.69
C ASN A 419 -7.19 -20.57 25.48
N LEU A 420 -6.78 -20.17 24.26
CA LEU A 420 -7.28 -20.76 23.03
C LEU A 420 -6.88 -22.25 22.95
N PRO A 421 -7.71 -23.10 22.32
CA PRO A 421 -7.36 -24.49 22.04
C PRO A 421 -6.02 -24.61 21.30
N ASP A 422 -5.25 -25.66 21.62
CA ASP A 422 -3.93 -25.90 21.01
C ASP A 422 -3.93 -25.96 19.48
N PRO A 423 -4.95 -26.54 18.80
CA PRO A 423 -5.02 -26.49 17.33
C PRO A 423 -5.06 -25.07 16.78
N ILE A 424 -5.80 -24.15 17.42
CA ILE A 424 -5.87 -22.75 17.00
C ILE A 424 -4.54 -22.06 17.27
N LYS A 425 -3.93 -22.25 18.45
CA LYS A 425 -2.60 -21.70 18.77
C LYS A 425 -1.53 -22.16 17.78
N THR A 426 -1.57 -23.43 17.40
CA THR A 426 -0.68 -24.01 16.39
C THR A 426 -0.89 -23.32 15.05
N ALA A 427 -2.13 -23.20 14.57
CA ALA A 427 -2.43 -22.50 13.32
C ALA A 427 -1.96 -21.03 13.35
N LEU A 428 -2.21 -20.30 14.44
CA LEU A 428 -1.75 -18.91 14.60
C LEU A 428 -0.23 -18.78 14.54
N SER A 429 0.50 -19.75 15.08
CA SER A 429 1.98 -19.79 15.05
C SER A 429 2.54 -20.16 13.67
N SER A 430 1.77 -20.93 12.88
CA SER A 430 2.14 -21.35 11.52
C SER A 430 1.92 -20.27 10.46
N VAL A 431 1.24 -19.17 10.79
CA VAL A 431 1.10 -18.04 9.85
C VAL A 431 2.48 -17.46 9.57
N VAL A 432 2.92 -17.63 8.32
CA VAL A 432 4.20 -17.09 7.84
C VAL A 432 4.05 -15.59 7.61
N MET A 433 5.02 -14.81 8.09
CA MET A 433 5.06 -13.36 7.96
C MET A 433 6.12 -12.94 6.94
N ALA A 434 5.77 -12.12 5.96
CA ALA A 434 6.73 -11.56 5.03
C ALA A 434 7.56 -10.46 5.68
N SER A 435 8.89 -10.56 5.61
CA SER A 435 9.77 -9.41 5.87
C SER A 435 9.53 -8.34 4.82
N ALA A 436 9.65 -7.07 5.20
CA ALA A 436 9.54 -5.95 4.27
C ALA A 436 10.42 -4.79 4.74
N ILE A 437 11.16 -4.20 3.81
CA ILE A 437 12.07 -3.08 4.10
C ILE A 437 11.78 -1.90 3.18
N LYS A 438 11.92 -0.67 3.67
CA LYS A 438 11.99 0.53 2.83
C LYS A 438 13.13 1.44 3.25
N VAL A 439 13.67 2.17 2.27
CA VAL A 439 14.51 3.35 2.51
C VAL A 439 13.89 4.52 1.76
N GLY A 440 13.79 5.67 2.41
CA GLY A 440 13.32 6.90 1.77
C GLY A 440 14.31 8.04 1.92
N VAL A 441 14.42 8.85 0.87
CA VAL A 441 15.42 9.92 0.77
C VAL A 441 14.78 11.14 0.11
N GLN A 442 15.00 12.32 0.69
CA GLN A 442 14.61 13.57 0.05
C GLN A 442 15.58 13.95 -1.06
N ALA A 443 15.05 14.34 -2.21
CA ALA A 443 15.82 14.90 -3.31
C ALA A 443 16.01 16.42 -3.17
N LYS A 444 17.15 16.92 -3.65
CA LYS A 444 17.47 18.35 -3.75
C LYS A 444 16.79 19.02 -4.95
N ARG A 445 16.49 18.22 -5.98
CA ARG A 445 15.76 18.57 -7.19
C ARG A 445 15.08 17.32 -7.74
N ARG A 446 14.07 17.46 -8.59
CA ARG A 446 13.33 16.33 -9.15
C ARG A 446 14.02 15.82 -10.41
N PHE A 447 15.26 15.35 -10.26
CA PHE A 447 16.13 14.93 -11.38
C PHE A 447 15.51 13.84 -12.27
N TRP A 448 14.64 13.00 -11.72
CA TRP A 448 13.92 11.98 -12.50
C TRP A 448 12.90 12.60 -13.47
N GLU A 449 12.28 13.72 -13.11
CA GLU A 449 11.39 14.51 -14.00
C GLU A 449 12.21 15.32 -14.99
N GLU A 450 13.22 16.03 -14.50
CA GLU A 450 14.02 16.98 -15.27
C GLU A 450 14.94 16.32 -16.30
N ASP A 451 15.54 15.17 -15.96
CA ASP A 451 16.57 14.53 -16.79
C ASP A 451 16.05 13.32 -17.57
N ASN A 452 14.93 12.71 -17.12
CA ASN A 452 14.46 11.42 -17.66
C ASN A 452 12.97 11.38 -18.03
N ASP A 453 12.22 12.47 -17.84
CA ASP A 453 10.78 12.53 -18.09
C ASP A 453 9.99 11.44 -17.34
N ILE A 454 10.42 11.14 -16.12
CA ILE A 454 9.76 10.18 -15.23
C ILE A 454 8.82 10.94 -14.31
N TYR A 455 7.51 10.73 -14.44
CA TYR A 455 6.49 11.31 -13.57
C TYR A 455 5.78 10.17 -12.85
N GLY A 456 6.21 9.86 -11.63
CA GLY A 456 5.78 8.67 -10.90
C GLY A 456 6.33 7.35 -11.46
N GLY A 457 5.78 6.23 -10.98
CA GLY A 457 6.21 4.89 -11.38
C GLY A 457 7.40 4.36 -10.57
N ILE A 458 7.92 3.22 -11.02
CA ILE A 458 8.96 2.45 -10.32
C ILE A 458 10.05 2.06 -11.30
N SER A 459 11.32 2.34 -10.97
CA SER A 459 12.48 1.82 -11.68
C SER A 459 13.15 0.69 -10.90
N TRP A 460 13.80 -0.23 -11.59
CA TRP A 460 14.30 -1.48 -11.02
C TRP A 460 15.79 -1.67 -11.25
N THR A 461 16.47 -2.22 -10.26
CA THR A 461 17.90 -2.52 -10.28
C THR A 461 18.17 -3.94 -9.80
N SER A 462 19.22 -4.59 -10.33
CA SER A 462 19.66 -5.90 -9.85
C SER A 462 20.29 -5.86 -8.46
N GLN A 463 20.62 -4.66 -7.95
CA GLN A 463 21.16 -4.45 -6.60
C GLN A 463 20.13 -4.79 -5.52
N ILE A 464 20.59 -5.06 -4.29
CA ILE A 464 19.74 -5.48 -3.16
C ILE A 464 18.61 -4.48 -2.83
N SER A 465 18.73 -3.20 -3.20
CA SER A 465 17.66 -2.22 -3.00
C SER A 465 16.44 -2.43 -3.89
N ARG A 466 16.59 -3.24 -4.96
CA ARG A 466 15.62 -3.69 -5.98
C ARG A 466 14.94 -2.61 -6.79
N GLN A 467 14.46 -1.55 -6.16
CA GLN A 467 13.61 -0.57 -6.83
C GLN A 467 13.70 0.81 -6.19
N ILE A 468 13.43 1.81 -7.02
CA ILE A 468 13.20 3.19 -6.63
C ILE A 468 11.78 3.59 -7.06
N TRP A 469 11.00 4.15 -6.13
CA TRP A 469 9.67 4.68 -6.39
C TRP A 469 9.75 6.20 -6.46
N TYR A 470 9.21 6.76 -7.54
CA TYR A 470 9.05 8.19 -7.70
C TYR A 470 7.68 8.62 -7.18
N PRO A 471 7.58 9.76 -6.48
CA PRO A 471 6.29 10.25 -5.99
C PRO A 471 5.30 10.46 -7.14
N SER A 472 4.03 10.09 -6.91
CA SER A 472 2.91 10.34 -7.84
C SER A 472 2.22 11.67 -7.56
N ASP A 473 2.84 12.52 -6.74
CA ASP A 473 2.36 13.82 -6.30
C ASP A 473 3.39 14.92 -6.60
N SER A 474 2.95 16.17 -6.41
CA SER A 474 3.81 17.36 -6.43
C SER A 474 4.70 17.44 -7.68
N PHE A 475 4.16 17.06 -8.84
CA PHE A 475 4.88 17.13 -10.11
C PHE A 475 5.40 18.53 -10.38
N MET A 476 6.61 18.61 -10.93
CA MET A 476 7.29 19.85 -11.31
C MET A 476 7.64 20.79 -10.13
N GLU A 477 7.47 20.37 -8.88
CA GLU A 477 7.93 21.14 -7.73
C GLU A 477 9.46 21.04 -7.54
N SER A 478 10.05 21.83 -6.65
CA SER A 478 11.52 21.90 -6.49
C SER A 478 12.15 20.67 -5.81
N THR A 479 11.36 19.84 -5.14
CA THR A 479 11.84 18.71 -4.31
C THR A 479 10.79 17.59 -4.28
N GLY A 480 11.17 16.43 -3.75
CA GLY A 480 10.27 15.32 -3.47
C GLY A 480 10.93 14.28 -2.57
N VAL A 481 10.15 13.36 -2.02
CA VAL A 481 10.66 12.22 -1.26
C VAL A 481 10.56 10.97 -2.11
N LEU A 482 11.70 10.31 -2.32
CA LEU A 482 11.83 9.06 -3.05
C LEU A 482 11.77 7.89 -2.07
N THR A 483 11.20 6.75 -2.49
CA THR A 483 11.48 5.46 -1.83
C THR A 483 12.62 4.81 -2.62
N THR A 484 13.82 4.76 -2.07
CA THR A 484 15.06 4.36 -2.77
C THR A 484 15.40 2.88 -2.57
N ALA A 485 14.63 2.19 -1.75
CA ALA A 485 14.59 0.75 -1.67
C ALA A 485 13.20 0.31 -1.24
N TYR A 486 12.70 -0.78 -1.83
CA TYR A 486 11.61 -1.56 -1.28
C TYR A 486 11.84 -3.04 -1.64
N ASN A 487 11.84 -3.89 -0.62
CA ASN A 487 11.90 -5.34 -0.81
C ASN A 487 10.86 -6.00 0.09
N ALA A 488 10.45 -7.19 -0.31
CA ALA A 488 9.74 -8.14 0.54
C ALA A 488 10.47 -9.49 0.49
N GLY A 489 10.04 -10.45 1.29
CA GLY A 489 10.54 -11.81 1.18
C GLY A 489 11.93 -12.01 1.77
N GLU A 490 12.63 -13.02 1.26
CA GLU A 490 13.98 -13.42 1.68
C GLU A 490 14.97 -12.26 1.60
N GLU A 491 14.89 -11.46 0.53
CA GLU A 491 15.80 -10.34 0.33
C GLU A 491 15.56 -9.21 1.33
N ALA A 492 14.31 -9.00 1.76
CA ALA A 492 14.00 -8.08 2.84
C ALA A 492 14.48 -8.59 4.20
N THR A 493 14.51 -9.91 4.40
CA THR A 493 15.13 -10.52 5.58
C THR A 493 16.65 -10.27 5.58
N GLU A 494 17.33 -10.54 4.46
CA GLU A 494 18.76 -10.26 4.30
C GLU A 494 19.06 -8.78 4.52
N PHE A 495 18.33 -7.91 3.82
CA PHE A 495 18.55 -6.47 3.87
C PHE A 495 18.20 -5.88 5.25
N GLY A 496 17.24 -6.49 5.96
CA GLY A 496 16.89 -6.14 7.33
C GLY A 496 18.01 -6.40 8.35
N ASN A 497 18.93 -7.32 8.05
CA ASN A 497 20.10 -7.60 8.91
C ASN A 497 21.17 -6.50 8.84
N PHE A 498 21.08 -5.59 7.87
CA PHE A 498 21.99 -4.46 7.77
C PHE A 498 21.64 -3.40 8.82
N ASN A 499 22.66 -2.74 9.37
CA ASN A 499 22.44 -1.54 10.16
C ASN A 499 21.95 -0.38 9.27
N ARG A 500 21.58 0.74 9.90
CA ARG A 500 21.00 1.89 9.21
C ARG A 500 21.91 2.43 8.10
N GLU A 501 23.20 2.64 8.37
CA GLU A 501 24.16 3.20 7.41
C GLU A 501 24.34 2.28 6.21
N GLN A 502 24.44 0.97 6.45
CA GLN A 502 24.52 -0.05 5.40
C GLN A 502 23.27 -0.06 4.52
N ARG A 503 22.07 0.08 5.10
CA ARG A 503 20.80 0.17 4.34
C ARG A 503 20.79 1.39 3.42
N ILE A 504 21.18 2.55 3.93
CA ILE A 504 21.23 3.79 3.16
C ILE A 504 22.25 3.68 2.03
N GLU A 505 23.45 3.19 2.34
CA GLU A 505 24.53 3.05 1.36
C GLU A 505 24.16 2.06 0.25
N ALA A 506 23.57 0.91 0.59
CA ALA A 506 23.09 -0.06 -0.39
C ALA A 506 21.96 0.52 -1.27
N SER A 507 21.03 1.28 -0.68
CA SER A 507 19.97 1.96 -1.45
C SER A 507 20.54 3.00 -2.42
N ALA A 508 21.58 3.75 -1.99
CA ALA A 508 22.24 4.73 -2.83
C ALA A 508 22.96 4.07 -4.00
N LYS A 509 23.72 3.00 -3.76
CA LYS A 509 24.39 2.21 -4.81
C LYS A 509 23.41 1.68 -5.85
N GLY A 510 22.29 1.12 -5.41
CA GLY A 510 21.23 0.69 -6.33
C GLY A 510 20.67 1.83 -7.16
N CYS A 511 20.38 2.98 -6.54
CA CYS A 511 19.92 4.16 -7.27
C CYS A 511 20.96 4.72 -8.25
N GLU A 512 22.26 4.61 -7.95
CA GLU A 512 23.35 5.05 -8.85
C GLU A 512 23.42 4.23 -10.15
N THR A 513 22.97 2.97 -10.13
CA THR A 513 22.85 2.15 -11.35
C THR A 513 21.76 2.65 -12.32
N LEU A 514 20.79 3.41 -11.79
CA LEU A 514 19.69 3.99 -12.55
C LEU A 514 19.96 5.46 -12.88
N HIS A 515 20.54 6.19 -11.92
CA HIS A 515 20.77 7.62 -11.94
C HIS A 515 22.20 7.91 -11.50
N ARG A 516 23.14 8.01 -12.44
CA ARG A 516 24.58 8.16 -12.12
C ARG A 516 24.90 9.35 -11.21
N THR A 517 24.10 10.41 -11.23
CA THR A 517 24.29 11.61 -10.41
C THR A 517 23.49 11.59 -9.10
N PHE A 518 22.88 10.45 -8.74
CA PHE A 518 21.94 10.30 -7.61
C PHE A 518 22.43 10.97 -6.32
N ARG A 519 23.63 10.62 -5.84
CA ARG A 519 24.18 11.16 -4.57
C ARG A 519 24.28 12.68 -4.55
N ASN A 520 24.59 13.29 -5.69
CA ASN A 520 24.71 14.74 -5.79
C ASN A 520 23.33 15.41 -5.68
N ASN A 521 22.27 14.73 -6.10
CA ASN A 521 20.90 15.24 -6.16
C ASN A 521 20.02 14.87 -4.96
N VAL A 522 20.55 14.24 -3.89
CA VAL A 522 19.74 13.85 -2.72
C VAL A 522 20.41 14.18 -1.38
N HIS A 523 19.63 14.19 -0.30
CA HIS A 523 20.10 14.36 1.07
C HIS A 523 20.23 13.01 1.80
N LEU A 524 21.30 12.26 1.53
CA LEU A 524 21.52 10.93 2.14
C LEU A 524 21.60 10.95 3.69
N ASN A 525 22.06 12.06 4.27
CA ASN A 525 22.12 12.22 5.72
C ASN A 525 20.74 12.39 6.39
N ARG A 526 19.68 12.59 5.59
CA ARG A 526 18.28 12.74 6.03
C ARG A 526 17.41 11.54 5.68
N SER A 527 18.03 10.45 5.23
CA SER A 527 17.32 9.23 4.86
C SER A 527 16.64 8.59 6.06
N ILE A 528 15.52 7.92 5.81
CA ILE A 528 14.85 7.04 6.76
C ILE A 528 14.93 5.62 6.24
N SER A 529 15.31 4.66 7.10
CA SER A 529 15.17 3.23 6.81
C SER A 529 14.13 2.57 7.71
N ILE A 530 13.50 1.47 7.28
CA ILE A 530 12.63 0.67 8.14
C ILE A 530 12.70 -0.80 7.71
N ALA A 531 12.81 -1.70 8.68
CA ALA A 531 12.59 -3.14 8.50
C ALA A 531 11.40 -3.59 9.36
N TRP A 532 10.29 -3.97 8.74
CA TRP A 532 9.02 -4.24 9.42
C TRP A 532 9.08 -5.44 10.36
N GLN A 533 9.90 -6.44 10.06
CA GLN A 533 10.16 -7.59 10.95
C GLN A 533 10.87 -7.21 12.26
N HIS A 534 11.46 -6.01 12.33
CA HIS A 534 12.08 -5.45 13.53
C HIS A 534 11.26 -4.33 14.15
N MET A 535 10.13 -3.92 13.56
CA MET A 535 9.26 -2.94 14.20
C MET A 535 8.56 -3.57 15.42
N PRO A 536 8.51 -2.86 16.56
CA PRO A 536 7.78 -3.32 17.74
C PRO A 536 6.35 -3.71 17.37
N TRP A 537 5.88 -4.82 17.94
CA TRP A 537 4.49 -5.31 17.80
C TRP A 537 4.06 -5.79 16.40
N GLN A 538 4.96 -5.87 15.40
CA GLN A 538 4.57 -6.26 14.03
C GLN A 538 5.07 -7.65 13.57
N VAL A 539 6.27 -8.07 14.00
CA VAL A 539 6.95 -9.34 13.63
C VAL A 539 7.08 -9.64 12.11
N GLY A 540 6.67 -8.71 11.25
CA GLY A 540 6.76 -8.77 9.80
C GLY A 540 6.01 -7.60 9.14
N GLY A 541 6.12 -7.49 7.82
CA GLY A 541 5.37 -6.53 7.00
C GLY A 541 3.93 -6.95 6.73
N PHE A 542 3.67 -8.23 6.48
CA PHE A 542 2.33 -8.79 6.24
C PHE A 542 2.32 -10.31 6.33
N ALA A 543 1.14 -10.93 6.40
CA ALA A 543 1.07 -12.39 6.29
C ALA A 543 1.34 -12.84 4.85
N ALA A 544 1.96 -13.99 4.66
CA ALA A 544 2.33 -14.50 3.34
C ALA A 544 1.21 -15.39 2.78
N ASP A 545 0.34 -14.84 1.93
CA ASP A 545 -0.70 -15.51 1.13
C ASP A 545 -1.24 -16.80 1.75
N THR A 546 -1.59 -16.75 3.03
CA THR A 546 -1.86 -17.95 3.84
C THR A 546 -3.07 -18.70 3.32
N PHE A 547 -4.05 -17.97 2.78
CA PHE A 547 -5.20 -18.56 2.12
C PHE A 547 -4.82 -19.47 0.93
N GLU A 548 -3.82 -19.07 0.13
CA GLU A 548 -3.41 -19.82 -1.06
C GLU A 548 -2.39 -20.91 -0.74
N THR A 549 -1.45 -20.60 0.17
CA THR A 549 -0.30 -21.45 0.46
C THR A 549 -0.52 -22.44 1.61
N GLN A 550 -1.42 -22.13 2.55
CA GLN A 550 -1.74 -22.93 3.73
C GLN A 550 -3.26 -22.86 4.05
N PRO A 551 -4.14 -23.33 3.14
CA PRO A 551 -5.59 -23.14 3.26
C PRO A 551 -6.18 -23.72 4.55
N GLU A 552 -5.64 -24.83 5.06
CA GLU A 552 -6.04 -25.43 6.34
C GLU A 552 -5.67 -24.55 7.56
N VAL A 553 -4.52 -23.88 7.51
CA VAL A 553 -4.13 -22.90 8.53
C VAL A 553 -5.08 -21.71 8.47
N TYR A 554 -5.37 -21.21 7.25
CA TYR A 554 -6.30 -20.11 7.05
C TYR A 554 -7.70 -20.43 7.58
N GLU A 555 -8.24 -21.62 7.29
CA GLU A 555 -9.51 -22.09 7.82
C GLU A 555 -9.50 -22.09 9.37
N ALA A 556 -8.45 -22.64 9.98
CA ALA A 556 -8.34 -22.70 11.43
C ALA A 556 -8.26 -21.32 12.12
N ILE A 557 -7.54 -20.35 11.53
CA ILE A 557 -7.44 -18.98 12.10
C ILE A 557 -8.66 -18.12 11.79
N THR A 558 -9.58 -18.57 10.95
CA THR A 558 -10.81 -17.83 10.60
C THR A 558 -12.08 -18.49 11.14
N ASP A 559 -11.98 -19.65 11.81
CA ASP A 559 -13.10 -20.36 12.42
C ASP A 559 -13.28 -20.06 13.92
N TRP A 560 -14.06 -19.02 14.22
CA TRP A 560 -14.30 -18.50 15.56
C TRP A 560 -15.74 -18.75 16.00
N PRO A 561 -15.96 -19.23 17.25
CA PRO A 561 -17.29 -19.48 17.79
C PRO A 561 -18.12 -18.18 17.89
N GLN A 562 -19.43 -18.33 18.10
CA GLN A 562 -20.31 -17.21 18.35
C GLN A 562 -19.93 -16.49 19.66
N GLY A 563 -19.57 -15.21 19.56
CA GLY A 563 -19.19 -14.39 20.72
C GLY A 563 -17.80 -14.74 21.28
N GLY A 564 -17.26 -13.86 22.12
CA GLY A 564 -15.91 -14.03 22.67
C GLY A 564 -14.84 -13.36 21.79
N ILE A 565 -13.80 -14.11 21.41
CA ILE A 565 -12.63 -13.63 20.66
C ILE A 565 -12.85 -13.85 19.15
N LEU A 566 -12.63 -12.82 18.35
CA LEU A 566 -12.54 -12.90 16.88
C LEU A 566 -11.24 -12.29 16.38
N LEU A 567 -10.75 -12.74 15.23
CA LEU A 567 -9.68 -12.07 14.50
C LEU A 567 -10.23 -11.15 13.42
N ALA A 568 -9.53 -10.02 13.23
CA ALA A 568 -9.69 -9.17 12.07
C ALA A 568 -8.31 -8.61 11.69
N GLY A 569 -8.02 -8.48 10.41
CA GLY A 569 -6.69 -8.11 9.93
C GLY A 569 -6.48 -8.60 8.53
N ASP A 570 -5.42 -8.11 7.88
CA ASP A 570 -5.03 -8.61 6.56
C ASP A 570 -4.71 -10.12 6.60
N SER A 571 -4.13 -10.61 7.71
CA SER A 571 -3.89 -12.04 7.94
C SER A 571 -5.16 -12.89 8.10
N ALA A 572 -6.31 -12.27 8.40
CA ALA A 572 -7.61 -12.94 8.49
C ALA A 572 -8.46 -12.63 7.23
N SER A 573 -7.80 -12.49 6.08
CA SER A 573 -8.40 -12.19 4.79
C SER A 573 -7.68 -12.90 3.66
N GLN A 574 -8.33 -13.00 2.50
CA GLN A 574 -7.74 -13.54 1.27
C GLN A 574 -6.82 -12.55 0.54
N MET A 575 -6.61 -11.35 1.11
CA MET A 575 -5.76 -10.30 0.53
C MET A 575 -4.78 -9.76 1.57
N PRO A 576 -3.84 -10.59 2.05
CA PRO A 576 -2.84 -10.11 2.99
C PRO A 576 -1.93 -9.06 2.34
N GLY A 577 -1.33 -8.18 3.15
CA GLY A 577 -0.52 -7.07 2.62
C GLY A 577 -1.33 -5.90 2.02
N TRP A 578 -2.65 -6.04 1.90
CA TRP A 578 -3.56 -4.99 1.44
C TRP A 578 -4.45 -4.46 2.57
N GLN A 579 -4.71 -3.14 2.55
CA GLN A 579 -5.63 -2.52 3.50
C GLN A 579 -7.08 -3.02 3.30
N GLU A 580 -7.47 -3.38 2.06
CA GLU A 580 -8.78 -3.98 1.76
C GLU A 580 -9.04 -5.24 2.58
N GLY A 581 -8.05 -6.14 2.68
CA GLY A 581 -8.14 -7.35 3.49
C GLY A 581 -8.42 -7.03 4.97
N GLY A 582 -7.69 -6.07 5.53
CA GLY A 582 -7.89 -5.62 6.90
C GLY A 582 -9.25 -4.96 7.16
N VAL A 583 -9.72 -4.14 6.22
CA VAL A 583 -10.98 -3.37 6.31
C VAL A 583 -12.20 -4.26 6.12
N SER A 584 -12.15 -5.23 5.21
CA SER A 584 -13.22 -6.22 4.97
C SER A 584 -13.33 -7.24 6.11
N ALA A 585 -12.20 -7.72 6.63
CA ALA A 585 -12.19 -8.61 7.80
C ALA A 585 -12.82 -7.92 9.04
N ALA A 586 -12.59 -6.62 9.23
CA ALA A 586 -13.23 -5.85 10.30
C ALA A 586 -14.76 -5.77 10.12
N GLN A 587 -15.27 -5.60 8.89
CA GLN A 587 -16.72 -5.61 8.62
C GLN A 587 -17.33 -6.97 8.97
N LEU A 588 -16.69 -8.06 8.55
CA LEU A 588 -17.19 -9.42 8.81
C LEU A 588 -17.18 -9.75 10.31
N ALA A 589 -16.11 -9.40 11.03
CA ALA A 589 -16.02 -9.62 12.48
C ALA A 589 -17.15 -8.88 13.23
N ILE A 590 -17.43 -7.63 12.85
CA ILE A 590 -18.53 -6.86 13.47
C ILE A 590 -19.90 -7.40 13.07
N ARG A 591 -20.10 -7.79 11.81
CA ARG A 591 -21.34 -8.41 11.35
C ARG A 591 -21.63 -9.70 12.13
N ALA A 592 -20.61 -10.55 12.34
CA ALA A 592 -20.71 -11.76 13.15
C ALA A 592 -21.17 -11.46 14.59
N LEU A 593 -20.59 -10.43 15.23
CA LEU A 593 -20.97 -10.02 16.60
C LEU A 593 -22.38 -9.43 16.69
N VAL A 594 -22.77 -8.61 15.71
CA VAL A 594 -24.10 -7.97 15.66
C VAL A 594 -25.19 -9.01 15.40
N GLU A 595 -24.96 -9.92 14.45
CA GLU A 595 -25.93 -10.94 14.08
C GLU A 595 -25.89 -12.17 15.00
N GLY A 596 -24.89 -12.26 15.90
CA GLY A 596 -24.73 -13.40 16.80
C GLY A 596 -24.41 -14.68 16.04
N ARG A 597 -23.50 -14.62 15.07
CA ARG A 597 -23.13 -15.75 14.21
C ARG A 597 -21.70 -16.21 14.47
N ARG A 598 -21.43 -17.47 14.12
CA ARG A 598 -20.08 -18.01 13.97
C ARG A 598 -19.41 -17.33 12.77
N SER A 599 -18.10 -17.11 12.80
CA SER A 599 -17.41 -16.39 11.71
C SER A 599 -17.52 -17.07 10.35
N ASN A 600 -17.68 -18.40 10.30
CA ASN A 600 -17.84 -19.16 9.05
C ASN A 600 -19.30 -19.36 8.61
N ASP A 601 -20.27 -18.71 9.25
CA ASP A 601 -21.68 -18.80 8.84
C ASP A 601 -21.84 -18.22 7.40
N PRO A 602 -22.29 -19.01 6.41
CA PRO A 602 -22.45 -18.55 5.04
C PRO A 602 -23.35 -17.32 4.87
N ALA A 603 -24.24 -17.04 5.82
CA ALA A 603 -25.10 -15.86 5.80
C ALA A 603 -24.31 -14.54 5.93
N LEU A 604 -23.13 -14.56 6.57
CA LEU A 604 -22.26 -13.38 6.72
C LEU A 604 -21.64 -12.92 5.40
N TYR A 605 -21.49 -13.86 4.45
CA TYR A 605 -20.80 -13.66 3.18
C TYR A 605 -21.75 -13.39 2.01
N ARG A 606 -23.06 -13.42 2.27
CA ARG A 606 -24.06 -13.02 1.27
C ARG A 606 -24.20 -11.50 1.31
N SER A 607 -23.85 -10.87 0.19
CA SER A 607 -24.03 -9.44 -0.08
C SER A 607 -25.50 -9.09 -0.33
#